data_AF-A0A090QFI7-F1
#
_entry.id   AF-A0A090QFI7-F1
#
_cell.length_a   1.000
_cell.length_b   1.000
_cell.length_c   1.000
_cell.angle_alpha   90.00
_cell.angle_beta   90.00
_cell.angle_gamma   90.00
#
_symmetry.space_group_name_H-M   'P 1'
#
loop_
_entity.id
_entity.type
_entity.pdbx_description
1 polymer ?
#
loop_
_entity_poly.entity_id
_entity_poly.type
_entity_poly.pdbx_seq_one_letter_code
_entity_poly.pdbx_strand_id
1 'polypeptide(L)' 'MYLNTYEFDHVWFSLTRFYMVCLGIATMAVIMLLFMLNMYKDKKKNIAILAGSVILFLGALGLVRDQNPLWATYCG' A
#
# COMPACT_ATOMS: atom_id res chain seq x y z
N MET A 1 -8.45 -14.50 -23.03
CA MET A 1 -8.65 -13.50 -24.11
C MET A 1 -8.64 -12.14 -23.43
N TYR A 2 -7.56 -11.37 -23.34
CA TYR A 2 -6.67 -10.73 -24.33
C TYR A 2 -5.19 -10.98 -24.01
N LEU A 3 -4.79 -12.25 -24.02
CA LEU A 3 -3.41 -12.67 -23.78
C LEU A 3 -2.67 -12.83 -25.13
N ASN A 4 -2.85 -11.90 -26.06
CA ASN A 4 -2.32 -12.03 -27.43
C ASN A 4 -1.79 -10.73 -28.07
N THR A 5 -1.71 -9.61 -27.34
CA THR A 5 -1.00 -8.40 -27.81
C THR A 5 -0.65 -7.51 -26.62
N TYR A 6 0.24 -7.98 -25.74
CA TYR A 6 0.88 -7.09 -24.76
C TYR A 6 2.26 -6.73 -25.33
N GLU A 7 2.32 -5.68 -26.15
CA GLU A 7 3.59 -4.97 -26.32
C GLU A 7 3.94 -4.42 -24.93
N PHE A 8 5.08 -4.86 -24.38
CA PHE A 8 5.56 -4.46 -23.05
C PHE A 8 5.73 -2.93 -22.92
N ASP A 9 5.77 -2.23 -24.05
CA ASP A 9 5.87 -0.77 -24.15
C ASP A 9 4.66 -0.01 -23.57
N HIS A 10 3.53 -0.68 -23.31
CA HIS A 10 2.32 -0.04 -22.76
C HIS A 10 2.07 -0.34 -21.27
N VAL A 11 3.01 -0.99 -20.60
CA VAL A 11 2.92 -1.27 -19.16
C VAL A 11 3.48 -0.10 -18.36
N TRP A 12 2.64 0.92 -18.14
CA TRP A 12 3.00 2.07 -17.33
C TRP A 12 2.78 1.80 -15.83
N PHE A 13 3.79 2.11 -15.01
CA PHE A 13 3.67 1.97 -13.57
C PHE A 13 2.80 3.08 -12.97
N SER A 14 1.65 2.73 -12.41
CA SER A 14 0.73 3.68 -11.77
C SER A 14 1.04 3.81 -10.28
N LEU A 15 1.79 4.84 -9.93
CA LEU A 15 2.24 5.09 -8.56
C LEU A 15 1.07 5.28 -7.56
N THR A 16 0.00 5.96 -7.98
CA THR A 16 -1.26 6.10 -7.23
C THR A 16 -1.88 4.74 -6.87
N ARG A 17 -1.93 3.83 -7.85
CA ARG A 17 -2.49 2.50 -7.71
C ARG A 17 -1.64 1.63 -6.79
N PHE A 18 -0.31 1.78 -6.87
CA PHE A 18 0.63 1.13 -5.95
C PHE A 18 0.35 1.53 -4.49
N TYR A 19 0.22 2.83 -4.21
CA TYR A 19 -0.05 3.29 -2.83
C TYR A 19 -1.41 2.86 -2.30
N MET A 20 -2.47 2.84 -3.13
CA MET A 20 -3.79 2.34 -2.72
C MET A 20 -3.74 0.86 -2.34
N VAL A 21 -3.01 0.04 -3.10
CA VAL A 21 -2.80 -1.37 -2.78
C VAL A 21 -2.00 -1.52 -1.47
N CYS A 22 -0.96 -0.72 -1.26
CA CYS A 22 -0.22 -0.69 0.01
C CYS A 22 -1.12 -0.37 1.21
N LEU A 23 -2.02 0.62 1.10
CA LEU A 23 -2.98 0.95 2.16
C LEU A 23 -3.92 -0.22 2.48
N GLY A 24 -4.43 -0.90 1.44
CA GLY A 24 -5.30 -2.06 1.60
C GLY A 24 -4.59 -3.27 2.24
N ILE A 25 -3.37 -3.57 1.81
CA ILE A 25 -2.56 -4.64 2.40
C ILE A 25 -2.21 -4.32 3.86
N ALA A 26 -1.85 -3.07 4.18
CA ALA A 26 -1.55 -2.66 5.54
C ALA A 26 -2.75 -2.83 6.48
N THR A 27 -3.94 -2.41 6.05
CA THR A 27 -5.17 -2.57 6.86
C THR A 27 -5.52 -4.04 7.07
N MET A 28 -5.45 -4.87 6.02
CA MET A 28 -5.73 -6.30 6.14
C MET A 28 -4.70 -7.02 7.02
N ALA A 29 -3.42 -6.67 6.94
CA ALA A 29 -2.39 -7.22 7.80
C ALA A 29 -2.65 -6.94 9.29
N VAL A 30 -3.08 -5.73 9.64
CA VAL A 30 -3.46 -5.37 11.02
C VAL A 30 -4.66 -6.17 11.50
N ILE A 31 -5.72 -6.25 10.69
CA ILE A 31 -6.96 -6.96 11.03
C ILE A 31 -6.66 -8.44 11.29
N MET A 32 -5.97 -9.12 10.36
CA MET A 32 -5.64 -10.53 10.50
C MET A 32 -4.76 -10.80 11.73
N LEU A 33 -3.81 -9.90 12.00
CA LEU A 33 -2.95 -10.04 13.17
C LEU A 33 -3.75 -9.92 14.48
N LEU A 34 -4.70 -8.97 14.59
CA LEU A 34 -5.55 -8.81 15.77
C LEU A 34 -6.30 -10.10 16.13
N PHE A 35 -6.82 -10.83 15.14
CA PHE A 35 -7.51 -12.10 15.36
C PHE A 35 -6.58 -13.29 15.64
N MET A 36 -5.30 -13.17 15.29
CA MET A 36 -4.30 -14.25 15.45
C MET A 36 -3.25 -13.95 16.53
N LEU A 37 -3.43 -12.89 17.33
CA LEU A 37 -2.50 -12.46 18.38
C LEU A 37 -2.13 -13.57 19.37
N ASN A 38 -3.06 -14.48 19.63
CA ASN A 38 -2.91 -15.55 20.62
C ASN A 38 -2.37 -16.87 20.02
N MET A 39 -2.23 -16.95 18.70
CA MET A 39 -1.82 -18.18 17.99
C MET A 39 -0.29 -18.29 17.84
N TYR A 40 0.41 -17.16 17.70
CA TYR A 40 1.87 -17.12 17.57
C TYR A 40 2.53 -16.89 18.94
N LYS A 41 3.23 -17.92 19.45
CA LYS A 41 4.02 -17.86 20.71
C LYS A 41 5.09 -16.75 20.71
N ASP A 42 5.57 -16.36 19.54
CA ASP A 42 6.58 -15.31 19.37
C ASP A 42 5.97 -13.91 19.31
N LYS A 43 5.75 -13.30 20.48
CA LYS A 43 5.24 -11.92 20.59
C LYS A 43 6.07 -10.90 19.81
N LYS A 44 7.39 -11.11 19.67
CA LYS A 44 8.29 -10.22 18.91
C LYS A 44 7.91 -10.13 17.42
N LYS A 45 7.54 -11.26 16.81
CA LYS A 45 7.14 -11.30 15.39
C LYS A 45 5.80 -10.59 15.19
N ASN A 46 4.85 -10.79 16.11
CA ASN A 46 3.56 -10.14 16.04
C ASN A 46 3.71 -8.61 16.13
N ILE A 47 4.57 -8.13 17.03
CA ILE A 47 4.87 -6.70 17.16
C ILE A 47 5.57 -6.18 15.90
N ALA A 48 6.51 -6.93 15.32
CA ALA A 48 7.20 -6.52 14.10
C ALA A 48 6.24 -6.35 12.92
N ILE A 49 5.30 -7.29 12.74
CA ILE A 49 4.29 -7.20 11.67
C ILE A 49 3.36 -6.02 11.94
N LEU A 50 2.87 -5.84 13.18
CA LEU A 50 2.01 -4.72 13.53
C LEU A 50 2.68 -3.37 13.26
N ALA A 51 3.91 -3.20 13.75
CA ALA A 51 4.68 -1.97 13.57
C ALA A 51 4.97 -1.70 12.08
N GLY A 52 5.38 -2.73 11.33
CA GLY A 52 5.58 -2.62 9.89
C GLY A 52 4.32 -2.22 9.14
N SER A 53 3.17 -2.77 9.53
CA SER A 53 1.86 -2.43 8.93
C SER A 53 1.49 -0.97 9.18
N VAL A 54 1.69 -0.47 10.41
CA VAL A 54 1.38 0.92 10.78
C VAL A 54 2.30 1.90 10.03
N ILE A 55 3.60 1.61 9.96
CA ILE A 55 4.57 2.43 9.22
C ILE A 55 4.20 2.47 7.73
N LEU A 56 3.90 1.31 7.13
CA LEU A 56 3.52 1.21 5.73
C LEU A 56 2.21 1.94 5.43
N PHE A 57 1.23 1.87 6.35
CA PHE A 57 -0.03 2.60 6.23
C PHE A 57 0.19 4.12 6.26
N LEU A 58 0.93 4.63 7.24
CA LEU A 58 1.19 6.06 7.37
C LEU A 58 2.02 6.60 6.19
N GLY A 59 3.03 5.84 5.76
CA GLY A 59 3.84 6.18 4.59
C GLY A 59 3.00 6.26 3.32
N ALA A 60 2.21 5.23 3.02
CA ALA A 60 1.35 5.22 1.85
C ALA A 60 0.28 6.31 1.91
N LEU A 61 -0.26 6.62 3.09
CA LEU A 61 -1.26 7.69 3.26
C LEU A 61 -0.68 9.07 2.99
N GLY A 62 0.55 9.35 3.47
CA GLY A 62 1.26 10.60 3.18
C GLY A 62 1.54 10.76 1.69
N LEU A 63 2.10 9.71 1.07
CA LEU A 63 2.44 9.70 -0.35
C LEU A 63 1.23 9.90 -1.27
N VAL A 64 0.06 9.32 -0.93
CA VAL A 64 -1.19 9.55 -1.68
C VAL A 64 -1.65 11.00 -1.56
N ARG A 65 -1.41 11.66 -0.43
CA ARG A 65 -1.78 13.07 -0.24
C ARG A 65 -0.87 14.03 -0.99
N ASP A 66 0.41 13.71 -1.10
CA ASP A 66 1.39 14.52 -1.83
C ASP A 66 1.31 14.35 -3.36
N GLN A 67 0.45 13.46 -3.87
CA GLN A 67 0.19 13.33 -5.29
C GLN A 67 -0.67 14.49 -5.81
N ASN A 68 -0.06 15.67 -5.90
CA ASN A 68 -0.65 16.85 -6.52
C ASN A 68 -0.49 16.79 -8.05
N PRO A 69 -1.58 17.00 -8.82
CA PRO A 69 -1.47 17.20 -10.25
C PRO A 69 -0.78 18.55 -10.54
N LEU A 70 0.18 18.56 -11.47
CA LEU A 70 0.95 19.74 -11.88
C LEU A 70 0.08 20.96 -12.27
N TRP A 71 -1.16 20.72 -12.68
CA TRP A 71 -2.14 21.74 -13.06
C TRP A 71 -2.66 22.59 -11.89
N ALA A 72 -2.51 22.13 -10.64
CA ALA A 72 -2.93 22.88 -9.45
C ALA A 72 -2.02 24.08 -9.14
N THR A 73 -0.81 24.11 -9.72
CA THR A 73 0.21 25.17 -9.49
C THR A 73 0.17 26.32 -10.49
N TYR A 74 -0.66 26.26 -11.55
CA TYR A 74 -0.73 27.26 -12.62
C TYR A 74 -1.99 28.14 -12.60
N CYS A 75 -2.84 28.01 -11.57
CA CYS A 75 -4.00 28.86 -11.37
C CYS A 75 -3.78 29.72 -10.12
N GLY A 76 -3.01 30.80 -10.28
CA GLY A 76 -2.75 31.84 -9.29
C GLY A 76 -2.57 33.17 -9.99
#